data_AF-A0A1R2CG10-F1
#
_entry.id   AF-A0A1R2CG10-F1
#
_cell.length_a   1.000
_cell.length_b   1.000
_cell.length_c   1.000
_cell.angle_alpha   90.00
_cell.angle_beta   90.00
_cell.angle_gamma   90.00
#
_symmetry.space_group_name_H-M   'P 1'
#
loop_
_entity.id
_entity.type
_entity.pdbx_description
1 polymer ?
#
loop_
_entity_poly.entity_id
_entity_poly.type
_entity_poly.pdbx_seq_one_letter_code
_entity_poly.pdbx_strand_id
1 'polypeptide(L)'
;MLCSGIKKNEDMQVLKEHSSHKDRLLNIKPRINTNPPKQMPHLQNKIRSQAIKSNSMQMIQLQNQLLLHKMMEISARSSKFQGITESLSARSLNLNNRANQINKITEENYQLLSRLQSVKSNYSLKKWNNDYQNNKYLCQKLSENSRRIPRVSSMGGPSFDSSRAPQSRPETASLKFQRPSTSSGNRLKSSQIEL
;
A
#
# COMPACT_ATOMS: atom_id res chain seq x y z
N MET A 1 -9.03 100.60 3.08
CA MET A 1 -8.31 99.36 3.46
C MET A 1 -8.41 99.11 4.96
N LEU A 2 -9.51 98.54 5.48
CA LEU A 2 -9.69 98.28 6.93
C LEU A 2 -10.37 96.93 7.25
N CYS A 3 -10.27 95.91 6.39
CA CYS A 3 -10.99 94.64 6.60
C CYS A 3 -10.12 93.42 6.98
N SER A 4 -8.80 93.56 7.13
CA SER A 4 -7.93 92.42 7.49
C SER A 4 -7.79 92.18 9.00
N GLY A 5 -8.07 93.18 9.84
CA GLY A 5 -7.96 93.07 11.30
C GLY A 5 -9.17 92.39 11.97
N ILE A 6 -10.36 92.57 11.40
CA ILE A 6 -11.62 92.03 11.95
C ILE A 6 -11.69 90.51 11.74
N LYS A 7 -11.37 90.03 10.53
CA LYS A 7 -11.36 88.59 10.19
C LYS A 7 -10.36 87.78 11.04
N LYS A 8 -9.17 88.34 11.30
CA LYS A 8 -8.15 87.68 12.16
C LYS A 8 -8.61 87.52 13.61
N ASN A 9 -9.42 88.44 14.12
CA ASN A 9 -9.95 88.37 15.47
C ASN A 9 -11.11 87.36 15.56
N GLU A 10 -11.96 87.29 14.53
CA GLU A 10 -13.01 86.28 14.41
C GLU A 10 -12.41 84.87 14.33
N ASP A 11 -11.41 84.66 13.48
CA ASP A 11 -10.71 83.36 13.34
C ASP A 11 -10.06 82.92 14.67
N MET A 12 -9.45 83.86 15.40
CA MET A 12 -8.84 83.60 16.71
C MET A 12 -9.89 83.25 17.76
N GLN A 13 -11.06 83.88 17.71
CA GLN A 13 -12.19 83.58 18.59
C GLN A 13 -12.76 82.19 18.30
N VAL A 14 -12.94 81.82 17.03
CA VAL A 14 -13.38 80.48 16.62
C VAL A 14 -12.40 79.41 17.12
N LEU A 15 -11.08 79.65 16.98
CA LEU A 15 -10.06 78.74 17.50
C LEU A 15 -10.12 78.59 19.03
N LYS A 16 -10.36 79.69 19.75
CA LYS A 16 -10.49 79.68 21.21
C LYS A 16 -11.74 78.96 21.68
N GLU A 17 -12.87 79.15 21.00
CA GLU A 17 -14.12 78.44 21.28
C GLU A 17 -13.98 76.94 20.99
N HIS A 18 -13.32 76.60 19.88
CA HIS A 18 -13.03 75.21 19.53
C HIS A 18 -12.07 74.54 20.53
N SER A 19 -11.04 75.24 21.01
CA SER A 19 -10.17 74.75 22.08
C SER A 19 -10.96 74.54 23.37
N SER A 20 -11.76 75.53 23.78
CA SER A 20 -12.60 75.44 24.98
C SER A 20 -13.66 74.35 24.90
N HIS A 21 -14.13 74.03 23.68
CA HIS A 21 -15.05 72.93 23.43
C HIS A 21 -14.34 71.58 23.54
N LYS A 22 -13.14 71.44 22.97
CA LYS A 22 -12.31 70.23 23.13
C LYS A 22 -11.97 69.96 24.59
N ASP A 23 -11.61 71.00 25.35
CA ASP A 23 -11.33 70.86 26.78
C ASP A 23 -12.55 70.39 27.56
N ARG A 24 -13.74 70.88 27.18
CA ARG A 24 -15.01 70.38 27.72
C ARG A 24 -15.22 68.91 27.36
N LEU A 25 -15.03 68.51 26.11
CA LEU A 25 -15.19 67.12 25.67
C LEU A 25 -14.24 66.17 26.40
N LEU A 26 -12.99 66.56 26.61
CA LEU A 26 -11.99 65.76 27.32
C LEU A 26 -12.33 65.57 28.81
N ASN A 27 -12.96 66.58 29.41
CA ASN A 27 -13.32 66.58 30.83
C ASN A 27 -14.71 65.97 31.13
N ILE A 28 -15.50 65.63 30.09
CA ILE A 28 -16.76 64.93 30.28
C ILE A 28 -16.49 63.51 30.80
N LYS A 29 -17.00 63.21 32.00
CA LYS A 29 -16.91 61.86 32.57
C LYS A 29 -17.78 60.89 31.77
N PRO A 30 -17.26 59.70 31.40
CA PRO A 30 -18.08 58.69 30.76
C PRO A 30 -19.21 58.25 31.69
N ARG A 31 -20.44 58.19 31.16
CA ARG A 31 -21.64 57.78 31.93
C ARG A 31 -21.72 56.26 32.12
N ILE A 32 -20.94 55.52 31.36
CA ILE A 32 -20.83 54.06 31.41
C ILE A 32 -19.43 53.65 31.83
N ASN A 33 -19.34 52.56 32.58
CA ASN A 33 -18.07 51.95 32.90
C ASN A 33 -17.48 51.30 31.64
N THR A 34 -16.33 51.79 31.17
CA THR A 34 -15.59 51.23 30.02
C THR A 34 -14.43 50.33 30.43
N ASN A 35 -14.27 50.04 31.73
CA ASN A 35 -13.24 49.12 32.20
C ASN A 35 -13.52 47.69 31.70
N PRO A 36 -12.46 46.89 31.47
CA PRO A 36 -12.63 45.49 31.11
C PRO A 36 -13.41 44.75 32.20
N PRO A 37 -14.23 43.74 31.81
CA PRO A 37 -14.94 42.92 32.79
C PRO A 37 -13.96 42.21 33.72
N LYS A 38 -14.39 41.96 34.97
CA LYS A 38 -13.56 41.28 35.98
C LYS A 38 -13.14 39.90 35.45
N GLN A 39 -11.85 39.66 35.39
CA GLN A 39 -11.32 38.35 35.02
C GLN A 39 -11.66 37.33 36.11
N MET A 40 -12.26 36.21 35.73
CA MET A 40 -12.59 35.15 36.66
C MET A 40 -11.39 34.20 36.86
N PRO A 41 -10.98 33.91 38.09
CA PRO A 41 -9.81 33.07 38.35
C PRO A 41 -9.99 31.63 37.83
N HIS A 42 -11.22 31.13 37.79
CA HIS A 42 -11.55 29.80 37.27
C HIS A 42 -11.43 29.70 35.73
N LEU A 43 -11.43 30.83 35.01
CA LEU A 43 -11.18 30.87 33.55
C LEU A 43 -9.68 30.87 33.25
N GLN A 44 -8.87 31.44 34.14
CA GLN A 44 -7.41 31.46 34.02
C GLN A 44 -6.79 30.13 34.44
N ASN A 45 -7.30 29.56 35.55
CA ASN A 45 -6.76 28.34 36.13
C ASN A 45 -7.56 27.13 35.65
N LYS A 46 -7.03 26.42 34.65
CA LYS A 46 -7.59 25.15 34.16
C LYS A 46 -7.25 23.99 35.11
N ILE A 47 -7.70 24.09 36.36
CA ILE A 47 -7.36 23.16 37.47
C ILE A 47 -7.63 21.71 37.08
N ARG A 48 -8.79 21.43 36.47
CA ARG A 48 -9.15 20.08 36.00
C ARG A 48 -8.16 19.55 34.97
N SER A 49 -7.78 20.37 33.99
CA SER A 49 -6.82 19.97 32.97
C SER A 49 -5.44 19.71 33.55
N GLN A 50 -5.02 20.50 34.54
CA GLN A 50 -3.76 20.29 35.25
C GLN A 50 -3.77 19.00 36.08
N ALA A 51 -4.87 18.73 36.78
CA ALA A 51 -5.05 17.49 37.55
C ALA A 51 -4.99 16.25 36.64
N ILE A 52 -5.68 16.27 35.50
CA ILE A 52 -5.64 15.16 34.52
C ILE A 52 -4.22 14.94 34.00
N LYS A 53 -3.49 16.02 33.66
CA LYS A 53 -2.08 15.93 33.22
C LYS A 53 -1.18 15.35 34.31
N SER A 54 -1.36 15.78 35.56
CA SER A 54 -0.60 15.27 36.70
C SER A 54 -0.85 13.77 36.91
N ASN A 55 -2.11 13.34 36.91
CA ASN A 55 -2.48 11.93 37.05
C ASN A 55 -1.91 11.07 35.92
N SER A 56 -1.99 11.55 34.68
CA SER A 56 -1.40 10.87 33.52
C SER A 56 0.12 10.71 33.66
N MET A 57 0.82 11.78 34.08
CA MET A 57 2.26 11.74 34.32
C MET A 57 2.64 10.74 35.42
N GLN A 58 1.90 10.71 36.53
CA GLN A 58 2.12 9.76 37.62
C GLN A 58 1.92 8.32 37.16
N MET A 59 0.90 8.06 36.34
CA MET A 59 0.65 6.73 35.78
C MET A 59 1.79 6.27 34.88
N ILE A 60 2.29 7.16 34.00
CA ILE A 60 3.43 6.88 33.14
C ILE A 60 4.68 6.56 33.97
N GLN A 61 4.95 7.34 35.02
CA GLN A 61 6.10 7.10 35.90
C GLN A 61 6.02 5.74 36.60
N LEU A 62 4.85 5.37 37.13
CA LEU A 62 4.63 4.07 37.77
C LEU A 62 4.82 2.93 36.76
N GLN A 63 4.28 3.06 35.55
CA GLN A 63 4.45 2.06 34.49
C GLN A 63 5.92 1.92 34.07
N ASN A 64 6.65 3.02 33.96
CA ASN A 64 8.09 2.99 33.67
C ASN A 64 8.87 2.28 34.77
N GLN A 65 8.57 2.54 36.05
CA GLN A 65 9.18 1.83 37.17
C GLN A 65 8.89 0.33 37.12
N LEU A 66 7.65 -0.06 36.85
CA LEU A 66 7.26 -1.47 36.71
C LEU A 66 7.97 -2.14 35.52
N LEU A 67 8.10 -1.44 34.40
CA LEU A 67 8.83 -1.93 33.23
C LEU A 67 10.29 -2.17 33.56
N LEU A 68 10.95 -1.19 34.20
CA LEU A 68 12.35 -1.31 34.61
C LEU A 68 12.55 -2.47 35.58
N HIS A 69 11.66 -2.65 36.56
CA HIS A 69 11.68 -3.79 37.47
C HIS A 69 11.62 -5.12 36.69
N LYS A 70 10.66 -5.26 35.77
CA LYS A 70 10.53 -6.47 34.95
C LYS A 70 11.75 -6.72 34.05
N MET A 71 12.33 -5.67 33.47
CA MET A 71 13.55 -5.78 32.67
C MET A 71 14.73 -6.25 33.52
N MET A 72 14.88 -5.71 34.74
CA MET A 72 15.89 -6.17 35.69
C MET A 72 15.68 -7.63 36.08
N GLU A 73 14.43 -8.05 36.34
CA GLU A 73 14.13 -9.46 36.64
C GLU A 73 14.48 -10.38 35.46
N ILE A 74 14.15 -10.00 34.22
CA ILE A 74 14.51 -10.77 33.02
C ILE A 74 16.03 -10.86 32.86
N SER A 75 16.72 -9.73 33.01
CA SER A 75 18.18 -9.66 32.91
C SER A 75 18.86 -10.51 33.99
N ALA A 76 18.36 -10.46 35.24
CA ALA A 76 18.85 -11.30 36.31
C ALA A 76 18.61 -12.80 36.06
N ARG A 77 17.47 -13.16 35.44
CA ARG A 77 17.11 -14.55 35.11
C ARG A 77 17.90 -15.10 33.92
N SER A 78 18.29 -14.29 32.94
CA SER A 78 18.98 -14.79 31.74
C SER A 78 20.32 -15.47 32.05
N SER A 79 21.01 -15.03 33.11
CA SER A 79 22.25 -15.66 33.60
C SER A 79 22.07 -17.10 34.10
N LYS A 80 20.85 -17.50 34.51
CA LYS A 80 20.58 -18.85 35.03
C LYS A 80 20.39 -19.91 33.93
N PHE A 81 20.20 -19.48 32.68
CA PHE A 81 19.98 -20.38 31.54
C PHE A 81 21.26 -20.71 30.73
N GLN A 82 22.37 -20.02 31.00
CA GLN A 82 23.65 -20.30 30.32
C GLN A 82 24.30 -21.63 30.72
N GLY A 83 23.76 -22.35 31.72
CA GLY A 83 24.20 -23.70 32.11
C GLY A 83 23.29 -24.85 31.63
N ILE A 84 22.21 -24.58 30.91
CA ILE A 84 21.25 -25.61 30.44
C ILE A 84 21.31 -25.71 28.91
N THR A 85 22.49 -25.94 28.36
CA THR A 85 22.64 -26.02 26.90
C THR A 85 22.59 -27.43 26.34
N GLU A 86 22.63 -28.53 27.12
CA GLU A 86 22.79 -29.84 26.45
C GLU A 86 22.00 -31.06 26.92
N SER A 87 21.30 -31.12 28.07
CA SER A 87 20.73 -32.44 28.47
C SER A 87 19.29 -32.52 28.98
N LEU A 88 18.60 -31.42 29.27
CA LEU A 88 17.30 -31.51 29.97
C LEU A 88 16.19 -30.60 29.42
N SER A 89 16.25 -30.17 28.15
CA SER A 89 15.02 -29.71 27.50
C SER A 89 14.15 -30.93 27.25
N ALA A 90 13.19 -31.17 28.15
CA ALA A 90 12.23 -32.27 28.11
C ALA A 90 11.92 -32.67 26.65
N ARG A 91 12.33 -33.89 26.28
CA ARG A 91 12.09 -34.49 24.96
C ARG A 91 10.65 -34.19 24.59
N SER A 92 10.42 -33.36 23.57
CA SER A 92 9.07 -32.99 23.16
C SER A 92 8.27 -34.29 22.97
N LEU A 93 7.08 -34.38 23.58
CA LEU A 93 6.20 -35.54 23.39
C LEU A 93 5.91 -35.80 21.90
N ASN A 94 6.05 -34.77 21.07
CA ASN A 94 5.88 -34.83 19.61
C ASN A 94 7.16 -35.14 18.82
N LEU A 95 8.29 -35.43 19.49
CA LEU A 95 9.56 -35.69 18.78
C LEU A 95 9.44 -36.91 17.85
N ASN A 96 8.79 -37.98 18.31
CA ASN A 96 8.61 -39.20 17.52
C ASN A 96 7.68 -38.93 16.32
N ASN A 97 6.60 -38.17 16.53
CA ASN A 97 5.70 -37.77 15.43
C ASN A 97 6.42 -36.91 14.39
N ARG A 98 7.25 -35.97 14.85
CA ARG A 98 8.08 -35.13 13.97
C ARG A 98 9.09 -35.98 13.20
N ALA A 99 9.78 -36.90 13.86
CA ALA A 99 10.74 -37.80 13.22
C ALA A 99 10.05 -38.69 12.16
N ASN A 100 8.90 -39.28 12.49
CA ASN A 100 8.11 -40.07 11.55
C ASN A 100 7.65 -39.24 10.35
N GLN A 101 7.23 -38.00 10.57
CA GLN A 101 6.82 -37.10 9.50
C GLN A 101 7.99 -36.68 8.60
N ILE A 102 9.18 -36.44 9.18
CA ILE A 102 10.41 -36.20 8.42
C ILE A 102 10.73 -37.41 7.55
N ASN A 103 10.72 -38.63 8.13
CA ASN A 103 11.00 -39.86 7.39
C ASN A 103 10.01 -40.05 6.22
N LYS A 104 8.72 -39.84 6.48
CA LYS A 104 7.68 -39.89 5.44
C LYS A 104 7.94 -38.90 4.31
N ILE A 105 8.22 -37.63 4.64
CA ILE A 105 8.53 -36.60 3.64
C ILE A 105 9.77 -36.99 2.84
N THR A 106 10.81 -37.53 3.48
CA THR A 106 12.02 -37.95 2.77
C THR A 106 11.75 -39.10 1.82
N GLU A 107 10.98 -40.11 2.23
CA GLU A 107 10.61 -41.24 1.37
C GLU A 107 9.78 -40.79 0.16
N GLU A 108 8.78 -39.93 0.37
CA GLU A 108 7.96 -39.36 -0.70
C GLU A 108 8.81 -38.55 -1.70
N ASN A 109 9.77 -37.76 -1.20
CA ASN A 109 10.70 -37.01 -2.03
C ASN A 109 11.61 -37.92 -2.87
N TYR A 110 12.11 -39.02 -2.29
CA TYR A 110 12.89 -40.01 -3.04
C TYR A 110 12.08 -40.68 -4.15
N GLN A 111 10.81 -41.03 -3.89
CA GLN A 111 9.93 -41.60 -4.90
C GLN A 111 9.64 -40.61 -6.04
N LEU A 112 9.37 -39.35 -5.72
CA LEU A 112 9.17 -38.29 -6.70
C LEU A 112 10.43 -38.08 -7.54
N LEU A 113 11.60 -38.04 -6.91
CA LEU A 113 12.88 -37.89 -7.60
C LEU A 113 13.13 -39.06 -8.57
N SER A 114 12.90 -40.30 -8.11
CA SER A 114 13.02 -41.50 -8.95
C SER A 114 12.08 -41.43 -10.16
N ARG A 115 10.84 -40.96 -9.96
CA ARG A 115 9.89 -40.75 -11.05
C ARG A 115 10.38 -39.67 -12.03
N LEU A 116 10.85 -38.53 -11.54
CA LEU A 116 11.36 -37.46 -12.39
C LEU A 116 12.58 -37.89 -13.20
N GLN A 117 13.47 -38.69 -12.61
CA GLN A 117 14.67 -39.20 -13.29
C GLN A 117 14.36 -40.30 -14.30
N SER A 118 13.39 -41.16 -14.02
CA SER A 118 13.00 -42.27 -14.91
C SER A 118 12.07 -41.83 -16.06
N VAL A 119 11.30 -40.76 -15.87
CA VAL A 119 10.45 -40.19 -16.91
C VAL A 119 11.31 -39.62 -18.03
N LYS A 120 11.22 -40.22 -19.22
CA LYS A 120 11.79 -39.68 -20.45
C LYS A 120 10.87 -38.63 -21.04
N SER A 121 11.44 -37.65 -21.75
CA SER A 121 10.66 -36.68 -22.50
C SER A 121 9.82 -37.39 -23.57
N ASN A 122 8.50 -37.17 -23.59
CA ASN A 122 7.62 -37.61 -24.69
C ASN A 122 7.95 -36.93 -26.02
N TYR A 123 8.79 -35.89 -25.99
CA TYR A 123 9.24 -35.15 -27.16
C TYR A 123 10.42 -35.85 -27.83
N SER A 124 10.21 -36.38 -29.04
CA SER A 124 11.28 -36.91 -29.88
C SER A 124 11.59 -35.93 -31.01
N LEU A 125 12.75 -35.29 -30.94
CA LEU A 125 13.20 -34.31 -31.94
C LEU A 125 13.31 -34.94 -33.35
N LYS A 126 13.71 -36.21 -33.41
CA LYS A 126 13.79 -36.99 -34.66
C LYS A 126 12.40 -37.19 -35.28
N LYS A 127 11.40 -37.54 -34.45
CA LYS A 127 10.01 -37.68 -34.90
C LYS A 127 9.46 -36.34 -35.41
N TRP A 128 9.67 -35.28 -34.65
CA TRP A 128 9.26 -33.92 -35.05
C TRP A 128 9.87 -33.47 -36.38
N ASN A 129 11.15 -33.72 -36.59
CA ASN A 129 11.80 -33.36 -37.85
C ASN A 129 11.25 -34.18 -39.03
N ASN A 130 11.00 -35.48 -38.84
CA ASN A 130 10.39 -36.31 -39.87
C ASN A 130 8.95 -35.85 -40.20
N ASP A 131 8.14 -35.62 -39.17
CA ASP A 131 6.77 -35.11 -39.33
C ASP A 131 6.76 -33.76 -40.06
N TYR A 132 7.71 -32.87 -39.73
CA TYR A 132 7.89 -31.58 -40.42
C TYR A 132 8.23 -31.77 -41.91
N GLN A 133 9.21 -32.62 -42.23
CA GLN A 133 9.61 -32.86 -43.62
C GLN A 133 8.48 -33.53 -44.44
N ASN A 134 7.79 -34.50 -43.84
CA ASN A 134 6.65 -35.16 -44.48
C ASN A 134 5.51 -34.17 -44.75
N ASN A 135 5.17 -33.33 -43.75
CA ASN A 135 4.13 -32.33 -43.92
C ASN A 135 4.52 -31.28 -44.97
N LYS A 136 5.79 -30.85 -44.99
CA LYS A 136 6.33 -29.97 -46.03
C LYS A 136 6.21 -30.60 -47.43
N TYR A 137 6.56 -31.87 -47.57
CA TYR A 137 6.42 -32.62 -48.81
C TYR A 137 4.96 -32.71 -49.26
N LEU A 138 4.04 -33.07 -48.35
CA LEU A 138 2.60 -33.14 -48.63
C LEU A 138 2.06 -31.78 -49.05
N CYS A 139 2.39 -30.69 -48.33
CA CYS A 139 2.01 -29.33 -48.71
C CYS A 139 2.49 -28.97 -50.11
N GLN A 140 3.73 -29.32 -50.46
CA GLN A 140 4.26 -29.08 -51.80
C GLN A 140 3.47 -29.86 -52.86
N LYS A 141 3.21 -31.15 -52.64
CA LYS A 141 2.44 -31.99 -53.57
C LYS A 141 1.01 -31.54 -53.74
N LEU A 142 0.36 -31.15 -52.65
CA LEU A 142 -0.98 -30.55 -52.67
C LEU A 142 -0.98 -29.22 -53.43
N SER A 143 0.03 -28.36 -53.21
CA SER A 143 0.19 -27.12 -53.96
C SER A 143 0.41 -27.35 -55.46
N GLU A 144 1.28 -28.28 -55.83
CA GLU A 144 1.52 -28.68 -57.22
C GLU A 144 0.25 -29.24 -57.88
N ASN A 145 -0.51 -30.10 -57.18
CA ASN A 145 -1.78 -30.64 -57.67
C ASN A 145 -2.85 -29.56 -57.85
N SER A 146 -2.98 -28.63 -56.89
CA SER A 146 -3.94 -27.52 -56.94
C SER A 146 -3.72 -26.55 -58.11
N ARG A 147 -2.54 -26.58 -58.74
CA ARG A 147 -2.21 -25.78 -59.92
C ARG A 147 -2.50 -26.47 -61.25
N ARG A 148 -2.89 -27.76 -61.25
CA ARG A 148 -3.19 -28.53 -62.47
C ARG A 148 -4.58 -28.28 -63.03
N ILE A 149 -5.52 -27.84 -62.20
CA ILE A 149 -6.83 -27.39 -62.64
C ILE A 149 -6.71 -25.88 -62.88
N PRO A 150 -6.95 -25.37 -64.10
CA PRO A 150 -7.04 -23.94 -64.32
C PRO A 150 -8.05 -23.38 -63.32
N ARG A 151 -7.69 -22.34 -62.56
CA ARG A 151 -8.69 -21.65 -61.75
C ARG A 151 -9.78 -21.20 -62.72
N VAL A 152 -10.99 -21.74 -62.56
CA VAL A 152 -12.15 -21.49 -63.43
C VAL A 152 -12.56 -20.00 -63.43
N SER A 153 -11.87 -19.15 -62.67
CA SER A 153 -11.89 -17.70 -62.81
C SER A 153 -11.44 -17.18 -64.19
N SER A 154 -10.84 -17.99 -65.08
CA SER A 154 -10.57 -17.60 -66.47
C SER A 154 -11.67 -18.00 -67.47
N MET A 155 -12.74 -18.66 -67.04
CA MET A 155 -13.88 -19.04 -67.88
C MET A 155 -15.17 -18.49 -67.27
N GLY A 156 -15.37 -17.17 -67.41
CA GLY A 156 -16.69 -16.52 -67.42
C GLY A 156 -17.69 -16.90 -66.31
N GLY A 157 -17.24 -17.27 -65.11
CA GLY A 157 -18.11 -17.47 -63.96
C GLY A 157 -18.65 -16.12 -63.44
N PRO A 158 -19.86 -16.08 -62.86
CA PRO A 158 -20.46 -14.83 -62.39
C PRO A 158 -19.52 -14.14 -61.40
N SER A 159 -19.31 -12.84 -61.62
CA SER A 159 -18.53 -11.99 -60.73
C SER A 159 -19.12 -12.09 -59.32
N PHE A 160 -18.42 -12.78 -58.42
CA PHE A 160 -18.75 -12.72 -57.00
C PHE A 160 -18.39 -11.32 -56.52
N ASP A 161 -19.42 -10.48 -56.35
CA ASP A 161 -19.30 -9.15 -55.81
C ASP A 161 -18.66 -9.23 -54.41
N SER A 162 -17.40 -8.83 -54.34
CA SER A 162 -16.60 -8.83 -53.11
C SER A 162 -17.03 -7.73 -52.12
N SER A 163 -18.06 -6.94 -52.44
CA SER A 163 -18.62 -5.92 -51.54
C SER A 163 -19.47 -6.51 -50.41
N ARG A 164 -19.84 -7.80 -50.48
CA ARG A 164 -20.68 -8.47 -49.49
C ARG A 164 -19.97 -9.62 -48.79
N ALA A 165 -18.89 -9.30 -48.08
CA ALA A 165 -18.30 -10.24 -47.12
C ALA A 165 -19.32 -10.51 -45.99
N PRO A 166 -19.72 -11.77 -45.74
CA PRO A 166 -20.49 -12.11 -44.54
C PRO A 166 -19.57 -11.90 -43.33
N GLN A 167 -19.79 -10.80 -42.61
CA GLN A 167 -19.27 -10.57 -41.27
C GLN A 167 -19.96 -11.53 -40.30
N SER A 168 -19.53 -12.79 -40.28
CA SER A 168 -19.66 -13.70 -39.13
C SER A 168 -19.13 -15.07 -39.52
N ARG A 169 -17.88 -15.32 -39.13
CA ARG A 169 -17.43 -16.68 -38.90
C ARG A 169 -18.16 -17.15 -37.63
N PRO A 170 -18.92 -18.27 -37.64
CA PRO A 170 -19.52 -18.78 -36.42
C PRO A 170 -18.40 -19.10 -35.43
N GLU A 171 -18.52 -18.56 -34.23
CA GLU A 171 -17.58 -18.68 -33.12
C GLU A 171 -17.23 -20.15 -32.85
N THR A 172 -16.12 -20.60 -33.43
CA THR A 172 -15.44 -21.84 -33.05
C THR A 172 -14.11 -21.47 -32.40
N ALA A 173 -14.18 -20.57 -31.41
CA ALA A 173 -13.06 -20.23 -30.54
C ALA A 173 -13.57 -19.53 -29.26
N SER A 174 -13.82 -20.31 -28.21
CA SER A 174 -13.53 -20.00 -26.80
C SER A 174 -14.48 -20.71 -25.83
N LEU A 175 -14.49 -22.05 -25.85
CA LEU A 175 -14.74 -22.75 -24.60
C LEU A 175 -13.54 -22.46 -23.69
N LYS A 176 -13.80 -21.57 -22.74
CA LYS A 176 -12.93 -21.15 -21.64
C LYS A 176 -12.41 -22.37 -20.89
N PHE A 177 -11.29 -22.94 -21.33
CA PHE A 177 -10.38 -23.63 -20.41
C PHE A 177 -9.62 -22.55 -19.64
N GLN A 178 -10.29 -21.96 -18.64
CA GLN A 178 -9.60 -21.23 -17.59
C GLN A 178 -8.73 -22.26 -16.87
N ARG A 179 -7.41 -22.20 -17.09
CA ARG A 179 -6.46 -22.91 -16.23
C ARG A 179 -6.72 -22.45 -14.79
N PRO A 180 -6.90 -23.35 -13.82
CA PRO A 180 -6.97 -22.94 -12.42
C PRO A 180 -5.64 -22.26 -12.05
N SER A 181 -5.75 -21.10 -11.41
CA SER A 181 -4.62 -20.29 -10.96
C SER A 181 -3.85 -21.01 -9.86
N THR A 182 -2.78 -21.71 -10.21
CA THR A 182 -1.78 -22.19 -9.24
C THR A 182 -0.80 -21.06 -8.92
N SER A 183 -1.32 -20.01 -8.30
CA SER A 183 -0.51 -18.92 -7.72
C SER A 183 -0.74 -18.91 -6.20
N SER A 184 -0.14 -19.87 -5.51
CA SER A 184 0.27 -19.67 -4.11
C SER A 184 1.74 -19.25 -4.12
N GLY A 185 1.96 -17.98 -4.48
CA GLY A 185 3.27 -17.35 -4.40
C GLY A 185 3.68 -17.16 -2.95
N ASN A 186 4.17 -18.20 -2.28
CA ASN A 186 5.01 -18.04 -1.10
C ASN A 186 6.41 -17.62 -1.58
N ARG A 187 6.56 -16.31 -1.78
CA ARG A 187 7.87 -15.68 -1.97
C ARG A 187 8.64 -15.81 -0.66
N LEU A 188 9.51 -16.81 -0.58
CA LEU A 188 10.52 -16.92 0.48
C LEU A 188 11.36 -15.64 0.44
N LYS A 189 11.38 -14.90 1.56
CA LYS A 189 12.28 -13.76 1.74
C LYS A 189 13.71 -14.29 1.74
N SER A 190 14.55 -13.76 0.86
CA SER A 190 16.00 -13.92 0.93
C SER A 190 16.49 -13.27 2.22
N SER A 191 16.94 -14.08 3.17
CA SER A 191 17.80 -13.62 4.26
C SER A 191 19.16 -13.24 3.65
N GLN A 192 19.51 -11.96 3.75
CA GLN A 192 20.89 -11.52 3.53
C GLN A 192 21.77 -12.24 4.55
N ILE A 193 22.71 -13.03 4.05
CA ILE A 193 23.91 -13.44 4.77
C ILE A 193 24.98 -12.51 4.20
N GLU A 194 25.35 -11.48 4.94
CA GLU A 194 26.61 -10.77 4.73
C GLU A 194 27.66 -11.43 5.64
N LEU A 195 28.79 -11.78 5.02
CA LEU A 195 30.02 -12.25 5.65
C LEU A 195 30.78 -11.07 6.28
#